data_AF-A0A1J5A3Y1-F1
#
_entry.id   AF-A0A1J5A3Y1-F1
#
_cell.length_a   1.000
_cell.length_b   1.000
_cell.length_c   1.000
_cell.angle_alpha   90.00
_cell.angle_beta   90.00
_cell.angle_gamma   90.00
#
_symmetry.space_group_name_H-M   'P 1'
#
loop_
_entity.id
_entity.type
_entity.pdbx_description
1 polymer ?
#
loop_
_entity_poly.entity_id
_entity_poly.type
_entity_poly.pdbx_seq_one_letter_code
_entity_poly.pdbx_strand_id
1 'polypeptide(L)'
;MTSQTESLHVILAPDGVRPQSFRWEGRALRVLGVESVNTFGAERRYRVRTGEGRFELGLFTDVGIWRVRRSPTWLGRFWARWQNPPRYPLPAWRRRSRRVAAQVPQVAAPLLITGGVHADRFAVVRQ
;
A
#
# COMPACT_ATOMS: atom_id res chain seq x y z
N MET A 1 24.27 12.70 -23.54
CA MET A 1 23.26 12.92 -22.49
C MET A 1 21.99 12.19 -22.91
N THR A 2 21.93 10.88 -22.65
CA THR A 2 20.80 10.03 -23.04
C THR A 2 19.65 10.28 -22.08
N SER A 3 18.63 10.98 -22.55
CA SER A 3 17.31 11.05 -21.92
C SER A 3 16.65 9.68 -21.97
N GLN A 4 17.16 8.75 -21.15
CA GLN A 4 16.49 7.51 -20.83
C GLN A 4 15.17 7.90 -20.19
N THR A 5 14.13 7.85 -21.01
CA THR A 5 12.75 7.83 -20.55
C THR A 5 12.56 6.48 -19.88
N GLU A 6 13.15 6.28 -18.70
CA GLU A 6 12.95 5.08 -17.90
C GLU A 6 11.45 5.02 -17.60
N SER A 7 10.79 4.04 -18.21
CA SER A 7 9.43 3.66 -17.88
C SER A 7 9.36 3.40 -16.39
N LEU A 8 8.58 4.21 -15.68
CA LEU A 8 8.49 4.11 -14.23
C LEU A 8 7.77 2.81 -13.87
N HIS A 9 8.45 1.91 -13.16
CA HIS A 9 7.80 0.71 -12.64
C HIS A 9 6.93 1.09 -11.44
N VAL A 10 5.60 1.04 -11.64
CA VAL A 10 4.60 1.32 -10.61
C VAL A 10 3.82 0.05 -10.30
N ILE A 11 3.74 -0.30 -9.02
CA ILE A 11 2.87 -1.33 -8.50
C ILE A 11 1.60 -0.65 -8.02
N LEU A 12 0.48 -1.10 -8.56
CA LEU A 12 -0.85 -0.61 -8.21
C LEU A 12 -1.39 -1.35 -6.99
N ALA A 13 -2.30 -0.71 -6.27
CA ALA A 13 -3.07 -1.35 -5.23
C ALA A 13 -4.01 -2.42 -5.83
N PRO A 14 -4.61 -3.30 -5.01
CA PRO A 14 -5.51 -4.35 -5.49
C PRO A 14 -6.73 -3.84 -6.27
N ASP A 15 -7.08 -2.56 -6.09
CA ASP A 15 -8.11 -1.88 -6.86
C ASP A 15 -7.73 -1.63 -8.32
N GLY A 16 -6.46 -1.77 -8.68
CA GLY A 16 -5.92 -1.54 -10.01
C GLY A 16 -5.91 -0.06 -10.44
N VAL A 17 -6.19 0.87 -9.53
CA VAL A 17 -6.33 2.30 -9.86
C VAL A 17 -5.25 3.13 -9.20
N ARG A 18 -4.93 2.85 -7.94
CA ARG A 18 -4.07 3.72 -7.13
C ARG A 18 -2.63 3.21 -7.08
N PRO A 19 -1.62 4.07 -7.20
CA PRO A 19 -0.23 3.66 -7.01
C PRO A 19 0.02 3.28 -5.55
N GLN A 20 0.57 2.09 -5.31
CA GLN A 20 0.95 1.60 -3.98
C GLN A 20 2.45 1.74 -3.72
N SER A 21 3.27 1.48 -4.73
CA SER A 21 4.72 1.69 -4.68
C SER A 21 5.29 1.89 -6.07
N PHE A 22 6.42 2.56 -6.19
CA PHE A 22 7.08 2.78 -7.47
C PHE A 22 8.60 2.78 -7.32
N ARG A 23 9.34 2.49 -8.41
CA ARG A 23 10.80 2.63 -8.44
C ARG A 23 11.21 3.92 -9.11
N TRP A 24 12.05 4.72 -8.45
CA TRP A 24 12.57 5.98 -8.97
C TRP A 24 14.06 6.09 -8.65
N GLU A 25 14.90 6.46 -9.63
CA GLU A 25 16.36 6.59 -9.46
C GLU A 25 16.99 5.37 -8.75
N GLY A 26 16.57 4.16 -9.14
CA GLY A 26 17.02 2.90 -8.54
C GLY A 26 16.39 2.53 -7.20
N ARG A 27 15.68 3.44 -6.53
CA ARG A 27 15.06 3.24 -5.20
C ARG A 27 13.61 2.82 -5.30
N ALA A 28 13.19 1.88 -4.46
CA ALA A 28 11.78 1.52 -4.31
C ALA A 28 11.13 2.41 -3.24
N LEU A 29 10.09 3.15 -3.63
CA LEU A 29 9.36 4.08 -2.78
C LEU A 29 7.94 3.57 -2.52
N ARG A 30 7.57 3.47 -1.25
CA ARG A 30 6.21 3.14 -0.83
C ARG A 30 5.35 4.41 -0.79
N VAL A 31 4.17 4.34 -1.40
CA VAL A 31 3.15 5.39 -1.29
C VAL A 31 2.45 5.23 0.05
N LEU A 32 2.45 6.31 0.84
CA LEU A 32 1.76 6.40 2.13
C LEU A 32 0.33 6.92 1.97
N GLY A 33 0.08 7.70 0.91
CA GLY A 33 -1.24 8.20 0.58
C GLY A 33 -1.26 8.95 -0.75
N VAL A 34 -2.43 9.05 -1.37
CA VAL A 34 -2.67 9.85 -2.57
C VAL A 34 -3.41 11.11 -2.13
N GLU A 35 -2.79 12.27 -2.33
CA GLU A 35 -3.35 13.57 -1.92
C GLU A 35 -4.37 14.09 -2.94
N SER A 36 -4.10 13.93 -4.23
CA SER A 36 -5.01 14.38 -5.29
C SER A 36 -4.80 13.57 -6.57
N VAL A 37 -5.87 13.45 -7.35
CA VAL A 37 -5.85 12.85 -8.69
C VAL A 37 -6.49 13.84 -9.66
N ASN A 38 -5.72 14.32 -10.62
CA ASN A 38 -6.18 15.25 -11.64
C ASN A 38 -6.09 14.58 -13.00
N THR A 39 -7.11 14.74 -13.85
CA THR A 39 -7.08 14.21 -15.22
C THR A 39 -7.00 15.38 -16.19
N PHE A 40 -5.97 15.38 -17.05
CA PHE A 40 -5.74 16.39 -18.09
C PHE A 40 -5.66 15.69 -19.44
N GLY A 41 -6.76 15.69 -20.19
CA GLY A 41 -6.87 14.94 -21.44
C GLY A 41 -6.52 13.46 -21.22
N ALA A 42 -5.52 12.97 -21.95
CA ALA A 42 -5.00 11.60 -21.87
C ALA A 42 -4.03 11.33 -20.70
N GLU A 43 -3.79 12.30 -19.81
CA GLU A 43 -2.87 12.14 -18.69
C GLU A 43 -3.61 12.20 -17.35
N ARG A 44 -3.48 11.14 -16.55
CA ARG A 44 -3.88 11.13 -15.14
C ARG A 44 -2.70 11.42 -14.24
N ARG A 45 -2.79 12.49 -13.45
CA ARG A 45 -1.75 12.95 -12.52
C ARG A 45 -2.14 12.61 -11.09
N TYR A 46 -1.27 11.87 -10.41
CA TYR A 46 -1.41 11.44 -9.04
C TYR A 46 -0.39 12.18 -8.19
N ARG A 47 -0.86 12.98 -7.24
CA ARG A 47 -0.01 13.56 -6.21
C ARG A 47 0.08 12.57 -5.06
N VAL A 48 1.25 11.98 -4.89
CA VAL A 48 1.47 10.91 -3.92
C VAL A 48 2.42 11.37 -2.83
N ARG A 49 2.10 11.00 -1.58
CA ARG A 49 2.96 11.20 -0.42
C ARG A 49 3.72 9.91 -0.15
N THR A 50 5.03 10.02 0.00
CA THR A 50 5.95 8.92 0.36
C THR A 50 6.71 9.28 1.64
N GLY A 51 7.55 8.37 2.13
CA GLY A 51 8.46 8.66 3.24
C GLY A 51 9.54 9.70 2.89
N GLU A 52 9.88 9.83 1.61
CA GLU A 52 10.90 10.79 1.14
C GLU A 52 10.31 12.17 0.79
N GLY A 53 8.99 12.28 0.60
CA GLY A 53 8.37 13.55 0.23
C GLY A 53 7.09 13.39 -0.59
N ARG A 54 6.75 14.45 -1.31
CA ARG A 54 5.63 14.45 -2.26
C ARG A 54 6.15 14.27 -3.67
N PHE A 55 5.57 13.34 -4.40
CA PHE A 55 5.85 13.08 -5.80
C PHE A 55 4.60 13.31 -6.62
N GLU A 56 4.79 13.67 -7.89
CA GLU A 56 3.70 13.75 -8.86
C GLU A 56 3.96 12.72 -9.98
N LEU A 57 3.08 11.73 -10.07
CA LEU A 57 3.13 10.64 -11.04
C LEU A 57 2.12 10.92 -12.14
N GLY A 58 2.55 10.91 -13.40
CA GLY A 58 1.69 10.97 -14.58
C GLY A 58 1.51 9.57 -15.17
N LEU A 59 0.26 9.17 -15.37
CA LEU A 59 -0.13 8.00 -16.16
C LEU A 59 -0.70 8.50 -17.48
N PHE A 60 -0.04 8.17 -18.58
CA PHE A 60 -0.62 8.35 -19.92
C PHE A 60 -1.59 7.21 -20.18
N THR A 61 -2.89 7.50 -20.22
CA THR A 61 -3.94 6.49 -20.36
C THR A 61 -3.89 5.76 -21.68
N ASP A 62 -3.41 6.43 -22.73
CA ASP A 62 -3.39 5.89 -24.09
C ASP A 62 -2.33 4.81 -24.28
N VAL A 63 -1.21 4.93 -23.55
CA VAL A 63 -0.05 4.04 -23.68
C VAL A 63 0.18 3.20 -22.41
N GLY A 64 -0.52 3.51 -21.32
CA GLY A 64 -0.32 2.88 -20.01
C GLY A 64 1.03 3.20 -19.35
N ILE A 65 1.74 4.22 -19.83
CA ILE A 65 3.09 4.55 -19.34
C ILE A 65 2.99 5.46 -18.13
N TRP A 66 3.73 5.10 -17.09
CA TRP A 66 3.96 5.93 -15.91
C TRP A 66 5.24 6.75 -16.05
N ARG A 67 5.18 8.03 -15.62
CA ARG A 67 6.32 8.94 -15.55
C ARG A 67 6.27 9.78 -14.28
N VAL A 68 7.43 10.10 -13.70
CA VAL A 68 7.50 11.13 -12.66
C VAL A 68 7.51 12.49 -13.35
N ARG A 69 6.55 13.34 -13.00
CA ARG A 69 6.49 14.73 -13.47
C ARG A 69 7.22 15.68 -12.53
N ARG A 70 7.09 15.43 -11.23
CA ARG A 70 7.68 16.28 -10.20
C ARG A 70 8.29 15.41 -9.10
N SER A 71 9.58 15.60 -8.89
CA SER A 71 10.30 15.05 -7.74
C SER A 71 10.31 16.09 -6.59
N PRO A 72 10.36 15.63 -5.33
CA PRO A 72 10.49 16.52 -4.20
C PRO A 72 11.86 17.20 -4.22
N THR A 73 11.84 18.53 -4.17
CA THR A 73 13.03 19.35 -3.92
C THR A 73 13.65 18.98 -2.57
N TRP A 74 14.94 19.21 -2.37
CA TRP A 74 15.65 18.90 -1.11
C TRP A 74 14.90 19.43 0.14
N LEU A 75 14.35 20.64 0.04
CA LEU A 75 13.48 21.24 1.06
C LEU A 75 12.25 20.38 1.35
N GLY A 76 11.56 19.90 0.32
CA GLY A 76 10.39 19.03 0.47
C GLY A 76 10.72 17.71 1.18
N ARG A 77 11.92 17.17 0.96
CA ARG A 77 12.40 15.96 1.67
C ARG A 77 12.66 16.25 3.14
N PHE A 78 13.28 17.39 3.44
CA PHE A 78 13.53 17.82 4.81
C PHE A 78 12.20 17.96 5.58
N TRP A 79 11.22 18.68 5.02
CA TRP A 79 9.90 18.85 5.65
C TRP A 79 9.15 17.52 5.84
N ALA A 80 9.23 16.60 4.87
CA ALA A 80 8.60 15.29 4.99
C ALA A 80 9.21 14.44 6.10
N ARG A 81 10.54 14.51 6.28
CA ARG A 81 11.25 13.83 7.38
C ARG A 81 10.82 14.36 8.75
N TRP A 82 10.54 15.66 8.86
CA TRP A 82 10.02 16.25 10.09
C TRP A 82 8.57 15.83 10.37
N GLN A 83 7.71 15.70 9.35
CA GLN A 83 6.31 15.31 9.54
C GLN A 83 6.09 13.81 9.79
N ASN A 84 7.00 12.96 9.32
CA ASN A 84 7.02 11.53 9.61
C ASN A 84 8.28 11.19 10.42
N PRO A 85 8.34 11.57 11.71
CA PRO A 85 9.46 11.17 12.54
C PRO A 85 9.50 9.64 12.57
N PRO A 86 10.69 9.02 12.42
CA PRO A 86 10.83 7.59 12.62
C PRO A 86 10.25 7.25 13.99
N ARG A 87 9.33 6.28 14.01
CA ARG A 87 8.75 5.77 15.27
C ARG A 87 9.86 5.02 15.99
N TYR A 88 10.67 5.75 16.74
CA TYR A 88 11.65 5.15 17.62
C TYR A 88 10.90 4.25 18.60
N PRO A 89 11.31 2.99 18.78
CA PRO A 89 10.77 2.19 19.86
C PRO A 89 11.00 2.96 21.16
N LEU A 90 9.92 3.13 21.94
CA LEU A 90 10.03 3.83 23.22
C LEU A 90 11.14 3.15 24.04
N PRO A 91 12.06 3.94 24.62
CA PRO A 91 13.16 3.38 25.39
C PRO A 91 12.60 2.55 26.55
N ALA A 92 13.30 1.47 26.90
CA ALA A 92 12.81 0.40 27.78
C ALA A 92 12.21 0.93 29.10
N TRP A 93 12.76 2.01 29.65
CA TRP A 93 12.32 2.65 30.90
C TRP A 93 10.95 3.36 30.81
N ARG A 94 10.45 3.64 29.60
CA ARG A 94 9.12 4.24 29.36
C ARG A 94 8.06 3.23 28.94
N ARG A 95 8.40 1.94 28.84
CA ARG A 95 7.43 0.83 28.70
C ARG A 95 6.71 0.62 30.03
N ARG A 96 5.88 1.58 30.46
CA ARG A 96 4.88 1.30 31.51
C ARG A 96 3.79 0.48 30.83
N SER A 97 3.94 -0.84 30.89
CA SER A 97 2.97 -1.81 30.39
C SER A 97 1.65 -1.60 31.12
N ARG A 98 0.76 -0.80 30.55
CA ARG A 98 -0.65 -0.87 30.90
C ARG A 98 -1.08 -2.26 30.42
N ARG A 99 -1.19 -3.22 31.34
CA ARG A 99 -1.94 -4.46 31.12
C ARG A 99 -3.40 -4.04 30.94
N VAL A 100 -3.72 -3.48 29.79
CA VAL A 100 -5.09 -3.51 29.30
C VAL A 100 -5.28 -4.97 28.93
N ALA A 101 -6.02 -5.69 29.77
CA ALA A 101 -6.57 -6.97 29.39
C ALA A 101 -7.35 -6.71 28.10
N ALA A 102 -6.74 -7.00 26.95
CA ALA A 102 -7.49 -7.21 25.74
C ALA A 102 -8.40 -8.38 26.09
N GLN A 103 -9.69 -8.10 26.31
CA GLN A 103 -10.71 -9.13 26.26
C GLN A 103 -10.59 -9.73 24.86
N VAL A 104 -9.88 -10.85 24.77
CA VAL A 104 -9.98 -11.75 23.64
C VAL A 104 -11.45 -12.20 23.68
N PRO A 105 -12.28 -11.90 22.67
CA PRO A 105 -13.52 -12.63 22.53
C PRO A 105 -13.09 -14.09 22.38
N GLN A 106 -13.34 -14.89 23.41
CA GLN A 106 -13.28 -16.34 23.31
C GLN A 106 -14.27 -16.70 22.21
N VAL A 107 -13.76 -16.93 21.00
CA VAL A 107 -14.50 -17.66 19.97
C VAL A 107 -14.78 -19.00 20.62
N ALA A 108 -16.04 -19.18 21.01
CA ALA A 108 -16.52 -20.39 21.64
C ALA A 108 -16.04 -21.60 20.84
N ALA A 109 -15.43 -22.56 21.53
CA ALA A 109 -15.14 -23.86 20.99
C ALA A 109 -16.44 -24.43 20.38
N PRO A 110 -16.45 -24.93 19.13
CA PRO A 110 -17.61 -25.63 18.62
C PRO A 110 -17.83 -26.87 19.48
N LEU A 111 -18.98 -26.90 20.15
CA LEU A 111 -19.47 -28.03 20.90
C LEU A 111 -19.50 -29.28 20.01
N LEU A 112 -18.96 -30.37 20.55
CA LEU A 112 -19.16 -31.72 20.08
C LEU A 112 -20.64 -31.96 19.76
N ILE A 113 -20.95 -32.21 18.48
CA ILE A 113 -22.19 -32.89 18.11
C ILE A 113 -21.83 -34.38 17.97
N THR A 114 -22.14 -35.14 19.01
CA THR A 114 -22.13 -36.61 18.98
C THR A 114 -23.55 -37.09 18.69
N GLY A 115 -23.68 -37.93 17.65
CA GLY A 115 -24.91 -38.65 17.27
C GLY A 115 -25.21 -38.44 15.79
N GLY A 116 -24.62 -39.23 14.88
CA GLY A 116 -25.18 -40.51 14.43
C GLY A 116 -26.22 -40.22 13.34
N VAL A 117 -26.02 -40.58 12.07
CA VAL A 117 -26.24 -41.92 11.52
C VAL A 117 -25.68 -41.95 10.07
N HIS A 118 -25.04 -43.05 9.71
CA HIS A 118 -24.68 -43.44 8.35
C HIS A 118 -25.87 -43.41 7.37
N ALA A 119 -25.69 -42.79 6.21
CA ALA A 119 -26.19 -43.35 4.96
C ALA A 119 -25.33 -42.86 3.79
N ASP A 120 -24.56 -43.81 3.28
CA ASP A 120 -23.84 -43.81 2.02
C ASP A 120 -24.78 -43.52 0.85
N ARG A 121 -24.44 -42.54 -0.01
CA ARG A 121 -24.86 -42.54 -1.42
C ARG A 121 -24.05 -41.56 -2.25
N PHE A 122 -23.14 -42.13 -3.02
CA PHE A 122 -22.55 -41.57 -4.22
C PHE A 122 -23.59 -40.95 -5.16
N ALA A 123 -23.23 -39.81 -5.77
CA ALA A 123 -23.64 -39.48 -7.13
C ALA A 123 -22.57 -38.60 -7.79
N VAL A 124 -21.75 -39.25 -8.61
CA VAL A 124 -20.97 -38.65 -9.70
C VAL A 124 -21.94 -38.09 -10.73
N VAL A 125 -21.75 -36.83 -11.15
CA VAL A 125 -22.12 -36.39 -12.51
C VAL A 125 -21.03 -35.47 -13.03
N ARG A 126 -20.26 -36.00 -13.98
CA ARG A 126 -19.67 -35.22 -15.07
C ARG A 126 -20.72 -35.15 -16.18
N GLN A 127 -20.92 -33.98 -16.75
CA GLN A 127 -21.02 -33.77 -18.19
C GLN A 127 -20.65 -32.32 -18.51
#